data_AF-A0AAW2RS10-F1
#
_entry.id   AF-A0AAW2RS10-F1
#
_cell.length_a   1.000
_cell.length_b   1.000
_cell.length_c   1.000
_cell.angle_alpha   90.00
_cell.angle_beta   90.00
_cell.angle_gamma   90.00
#
_symmetry.space_group_name_H-M   'P 1'
#
loop_
_entity.id
_entity.type
_entity.pdbx_description
1 polymer ?
#
loop_
_entity_poly.entity_id
_entity_poly.type
_entity_poly.pdbx_seq_one_letter_code
_entity_poly.pdbx_strand_id
1 'polypeptide(L)'
;MGKQPVRMKAVVYALSPFQQKVMPGLWKDLPGKIAHKISDSWLNATLLLGPLVGTYSAAMLDTIRRKVNRYVQWYQEKEKMNHRY
;
A
#
# COMPACT_ATOMS: atom_id res chain seq x y z
N MET A 1 -13.59 -34.35 -1.02
CA MET A 1 -13.37 -34.52 -2.47
C MET A 1 -12.02 -35.17 -2.71
N GLY A 2 -11.95 -36.51 -2.71
CA GLY A 2 -10.72 -37.23 -3.06
C GLY A 2 -10.65 -37.42 -4.58
N LYS A 3 -10.00 -36.50 -5.30
CA LYS A 3 -9.81 -36.64 -6.75
C LYS A 3 -8.65 -37.60 -7.01
N GLN A 4 -8.88 -38.53 -7.94
CA GLN A 4 -7.90 -39.54 -8.33
C GLN A 4 -6.72 -38.84 -9.04
N PRO A 5 -5.46 -39.07 -8.60
CA PRO A 5 -4.31 -38.40 -9.18
C PRO A 5 -4.08 -38.89 -10.63
N VAL A 6 -4.00 -37.94 -11.57
CA VAL A 6 -3.70 -38.23 -12.98
C VAL A 6 -2.20 -38.53 -13.10
N ARG A 7 -1.86 -39.75 -13.51
CA ARG A 7 -0.45 -40.16 -13.71
C ARG A 7 0.11 -39.49 -14.97
N MET A 8 1.12 -38.65 -14.81
CA MET A 8 1.85 -38.05 -15.93
C MET A 8 3.07 -38.89 -16.29
N LYS A 9 3.33 -39.10 -17.59
CA LYS A 9 4.58 -39.70 -18.06
C LYS A 9 5.66 -38.61 -18.08
N ALA A 10 6.37 -38.46 -16.98
CA ALA A 10 7.49 -37.52 -16.85
C ALA A 10 8.69 -38.19 -16.19
N VAL A 11 9.90 -37.85 -16.65
CA VAL A 11 11.16 -38.25 -16.01
C VAL A 11 11.62 -37.07 -15.17
N VAL A 12 11.78 -37.28 -13.86
CA VAL A 12 12.19 -36.24 -12.90
C VAL A 12 13.54 -36.60 -12.34
N TYR A 13 14.53 -35.75 -12.58
CA TYR A 13 15.86 -35.86 -11.97
C TYR A 13 15.90 -34.99 -10.72
N ALA A 14 16.32 -35.58 -9.59
CA ALA A 14 16.48 -34.88 -8.33
C ALA A 14 17.87 -35.18 -7.75
N LEU A 15 18.46 -34.18 -7.08
CA LEU A 15 19.71 -34.34 -6.34
C LEU A 15 19.40 -34.50 -4.84
N SER A 16 20.25 -35.23 -4.14
CA SER A 16 20.13 -35.39 -2.69
C SER A 16 20.12 -34.03 -1.98
N PRO A 17 19.20 -33.77 -1.03
CA PRO A 17 19.14 -32.51 -0.29
C PRO A 17 20.44 -32.17 0.46
N PHE A 18 21.25 -33.16 0.81
CA PHE A 18 22.54 -32.99 1.50
C PHE A 18 23.68 -32.54 0.56
N GLN A 19 23.49 -32.66 -0.76
CA GLN A 19 24.44 -32.19 -1.77
C GLN A 19 24.05 -30.82 -2.34
N GLN A 20 22.85 -30.33 -2.02
CA GLN A 20 22.38 -29.02 -2.45
C GLN A 20 22.71 -27.96 -1.41
N LYS A 21 23.00 -26.74 -1.86
CA LYS A 21 23.09 -25.59 -0.96
C LYS A 21 21.70 -25.33 -0.38
N VAL A 22 21.57 -25.27 0.95
CA VAL A 22 20.28 -25.21 1.65
C VAL A 22 19.52 -23.92 1.38
N MET A 23 20.21 -22.77 1.20
CA MET A 23 19.57 -21.46 1.01
C MET A 23 20.20 -20.53 -0.05
N PRO A 24 20.53 -20.99 -1.28
CA PRO A 24 21.06 -20.10 -2.32
C PRO A 24 19.97 -19.16 -2.88
N GLY A 25 18.74 -19.64 -3.00
CA GLY A 25 17.66 -18.93 -3.70
C GLY A 25 17.09 -17.73 -2.95
N LEU A 26 17.43 -17.54 -1.66
CA LEU A 26 16.90 -16.44 -0.87
C LEU A 26 17.67 -15.13 -1.13
N TRP A 27 18.98 -15.22 -1.35
CA TRP A 27 19.87 -14.06 -1.49
C TRP A 27 20.36 -13.83 -2.92
N LYS A 28 20.38 -14.86 -3.76
CA LYS A 28 20.96 -14.79 -5.11
C LYS A 28 20.21 -13.86 -6.06
N ASP A 29 18.88 -13.75 -5.91
CA ASP A 29 18.00 -13.05 -6.87
C ASP A 29 17.06 -12.06 -6.18
N LEU A 30 17.52 -11.40 -5.12
CA LEU A 30 16.74 -10.36 -4.44
C LEU A 30 16.27 -9.23 -5.37
N PRO A 31 17.14 -8.56 -6.15
CA PRO A 31 16.70 -7.44 -6.99
C PRO A 31 15.70 -7.88 -8.05
N GLY A 32 15.90 -9.04 -8.67
CA GLY A 32 14.96 -9.59 -9.66
C GLY A 32 13.61 -9.97 -9.06
N LYS A 33 13.60 -10.60 -7.87
CA LYS A 33 12.35 -10.97 -7.17
C LYS A 33 11.58 -9.75 -6.67
N ILE A 34 12.26 -8.68 -6.26
CA ILE A 34 11.63 -7.43 -5.86
C ILE A 34 11.00 -6.75 -7.08
N ALA A 35 11.74 -6.65 -8.19
CA ALA A 35 11.23 -6.08 -9.43
C ALA A 35 9.96 -6.79 -9.91
N HIS A 36 9.97 -8.13 -9.94
CA HIS A 36 8.80 -8.93 -10.30
C HIS A 36 7.61 -8.73 -9.35
N LYS A 37 7.85 -8.70 -8.03
CA LYS A 37 6.76 -8.48 -7.07
C LYS A 37 6.12 -7.10 -7.21
N ILE A 38 6.93 -6.08 -7.46
CA ILE A 38 6.43 -4.71 -7.66
C ILE A 38 5.69 -4.62 -8.99
N SER A 39 6.24 -5.17 -10.09
CA SER A 39 5.58 -5.12 -11.42
C SER A 39 4.25 -5.85 -11.45
N ASP A 40 4.10 -6.94 -10.69
CA ASP A 40 2.89 -7.75 -10.73
C ASP A 40 1.81 -7.24 -9.76
N SER A 41 2.22 -6.51 -8.71
CA SER A 41 1.32 -6.11 -7.62
C SER A 41 1.11 -4.61 -7.49
N TRP A 42 1.74 -3.76 -8.33
CA TRP A 42 1.64 -2.30 -8.18
C TRP A 42 0.19 -1.80 -8.23
N LEU A 43 -0.63 -2.32 -9.16
CA LEU A 43 -2.02 -1.89 -9.31
C LEU A 43 -2.86 -2.26 -8.09
N ASN A 44 -2.66 -3.48 -7.56
CA ASN A 44 -3.32 -3.96 -6.34
C ASN A 44 -2.90 -3.12 -5.12
N ALA A 45 -1.63 -2.75 -5.03
CA ALA A 45 -1.11 -1.90 -3.96
C ALA A 45 -1.70 -0.48 -4.03
N THR A 46 -1.79 0.11 -5.22
CA THR A 46 -2.40 1.43 -5.42
C THR A 46 -3.89 1.42 -5.11
N LEU A 47 -4.62 0.37 -5.51
CA LEU A 47 -6.05 0.27 -5.24
C LEU A 47 -6.35 0.13 -3.73
N LEU A 48 -5.45 -0.52 -2.99
CA LEU A 48 -5.58 -0.69 -1.54
C LEU A 48 -5.17 0.55 -0.75
N LEU A 49 -4.04 1.19 -1.12
CA LEU A 49 -3.50 2.34 -0.39
C LEU A 49 -4.10 3.67 -0.84
N GLY A 50 -4.58 3.78 -2.08
CA GLY A 50 -5.14 5.00 -2.66
C GLY A 50 -6.30 5.58 -1.84
N PRO A 51 -7.34 4.79 -1.48
CA PRO A 51 -8.44 5.26 -0.65
C PRO A 51 -8.03 5.64 0.77
N LEU A 52 -7.07 4.95 1.36
CA LEU A 52 -6.56 5.25 2.71
C LEU A 52 -5.83 6.59 2.76
N VAL A 53 -4.93 6.83 1.79
CA VAL A 53 -4.22 8.12 1.69
C VAL A 53 -5.18 9.24 1.30
N GLY A 54 -6.13 8.96 0.41
CA GLY A 54 -7.17 9.92 -0.01
C GLY A 54 -8.09 10.34 1.14
N THR A 55 -8.56 9.41 1.96
CA THR A 55 -9.39 9.74 3.13
C THR A 55 -8.62 10.49 4.21
N TYR A 56 -7.37 10.08 4.48
CA TYR A 56 -6.52 10.77 5.46
C TYR A 56 -6.23 12.22 5.03
N SER A 57 -5.87 12.42 3.77
CA SER A 57 -5.61 13.76 3.22
C SER A 57 -6.87 14.63 3.16
N ALA A 58 -8.02 14.08 2.76
CA ALA A 58 -9.29 14.81 2.75
C ALA A 58 -9.76 15.21 4.16
N ALA A 59 -9.61 14.34 5.15
CA ALA A 59 -9.95 14.64 6.55
C ALA A 59 -9.01 15.71 7.14
N MET A 60 -7.72 15.67 6.80
CA MET A 60 -6.75 16.71 7.14
C MET A 60 -7.12 18.05 6.48
N LEU A 61 -7.58 18.02 5.23
CA LEU A 61 -8.00 19.22 4.53
C LEU A 61 -9.26 19.84 5.14
N ASP A 62 -10.23 19.02 5.55
CA ASP A 62 -11.46 19.50 6.19
C ASP A 62 -11.18 20.16 7.55
N THR A 63 -10.25 19.62 8.33
CA THR A 63 -9.82 20.25 9.59
C THR A 63 -9.11 21.58 9.37
N ILE A 64 -8.25 21.69 8.35
CA ILE A 64 -7.62 22.96 7.97
C ILE A 64 -8.68 23.97 7.50
N ARG A 65 -9.61 23.55 6.63
CA ARG A 65 -10.71 24.38 6.13
C ARG A 65 -11.57 24.94 7.26
N ARG A 66 -11.95 24.09 8.23
CA ARG A 66 -12.74 24.52 9.41
C ARG A 66 -11.97 25.51 10.29
N LYS A 67 -10.66 25.32 10.50
CA LYS A 67 -9.84 26.27 11.26
C LYS A 67 -9.78 27.65 10.59
N VAL A 68 -9.58 27.68 9.27
CA VAL A 68 -9.56 28.93 8.50
C VAL A 68 -10.92 29.64 8.57
N ASN A 69 -12.01 28.92 8.34
CA ASN A 69 -13.36 29.52 8.42
C ASN A 69 -13.66 30.08 9.82
N ARG A 70 -13.23 29.39 10.88
CA ARG A 70 -13.37 29.87 12.26
C ARG A 70 -12.59 31.17 12.49
N TYR A 71 -11.38 31.27 11.95
CA TYR A 71 -10.56 32.47 12.04
C TYR A 71 -11.25 33.66 11.35
N VAL A 72 -11.74 33.47 10.12
CA VAL A 72 -12.44 34.55 9.38
C VAL A 72 -13.66 35.08 10.15
N GLN A 73 -14.48 34.18 10.72
CA GLN A 73 -15.64 34.59 11.52
C GLN A 73 -15.24 35.42 12.75
N TRP A 74 -14.23 34.98 13.48
CA TRP A 74 -13.72 35.73 14.63
C TRP A 74 -13.20 37.12 14.24
N TYR A 75 -12.52 37.25 13.10
CA TYR A 75 -12.08 38.55 12.58
C TYR A 75 -13.25 39.47 12.25
N GLN A 76 -14.26 38.96 11.54
CA GLN A 76 -15.45 39.72 11.18
C GLN A 76 -16.25 40.16 12.42
N GLU A 77 -16.36 39.29 13.43
CA GLU A 77 -17.00 39.64 14.71
C GLU A 77 -16.23 40.74 15.42
N LYS A 78 -14.89 40.68 15.45
CA LYS A 78 -14.05 41.73 16.02
C LYS A 78 -14.22 43.07 15.29
N GLU A 79 -14.17 43.07 13.97
CA GLU A 79 -14.35 44.29 13.17
C GLU A 79 -15.72 44.92 13.41
N LYS A 80 -16.78 44.09 13.42
CA LYS A 80 -18.16 44.53 13.69
C LYS A 80 -18.31 45.15 15.08
N MET A 81 -17.61 44.63 16.09
CA MET A 81 -17.62 45.20 17.43
C MET A 81 -16.81 46.51 17.52
N ASN A 82 -15.74 46.64 16.73
CA ASN A 82 -14.92 47.85 16.70
C ASN A 82 -15.61 49.03 16.00
N HIS A 83 -16.47 48.77 15.02
CA HIS A 83 -17.17 49.80 14.23
C HIS A 83 -18.55 50.14 14.81
N ARG A 84 -18.85 49.65 16.03
CA ARG A 84 -20.17 49.78 16.67
C ARG A 84 -20.32 51.03 17.54
N TYR A 85 -19.27 51.85 17.67
CA TYR A 85 -19.27 53.13 18.37
C TYR A 85 -18.86 54.25 17.42
#